data_AF-A0AAD9E7T9-F1
#
_entry.id   AF-A0AAD9E7T9-F1
#
_cell.length_a   1.000
_cell.length_b   1.000
_cell.length_c   1.000
_cell.angle_alpha   90.00
_cell.angle_beta   90.00
_cell.angle_gamma   90.00
#
_symmetry.space_group_name_H-M   'P 1'
#
loop_
_entity.id
_entity.type
_entity.pdbx_description
1 polymer ?
#
loop_
_entity_poly.entity_id
_entity_poly.type
_entity_poly.pdbx_seq_one_letter_code
_entity_poly.pdbx_strand_id
1 'polypeptide(L)'
;MLSRLALSDGDLVTYQDAEAQDENIVLRASLSSAFQEFCRELVELRPSMEALTRHHLNLSKRDSCVVAAESDWIRGAFNMCVPIEIKSADHAKRCIFRCPMPHKLAETQYPGTVDEKMGAEIGAYVWMQEHCQDIRIPHLYGFGFSDGRYVRLVLGSSSCHLRCADFTFSVTRLPIR
;
A
#
# COMPACT_ATOMS: atom_id res chain seq x y z
N MET A 1 -17.55 -13.95 -32.19
CA MET A 1 -16.54 -13.82 -31.12
C MET A 1 -16.52 -12.36 -30.74
N LEU A 2 -16.93 -11.99 -29.51
CA LEU A 2 -16.90 -10.58 -29.09
C LEU A 2 -15.45 -10.15 -28.88
N SER A 3 -15.04 -9.05 -29.50
CA SER A 3 -13.71 -8.44 -29.28
C SER A 3 -13.59 -8.05 -27.80
N ARG A 4 -12.49 -8.44 -27.15
CA ARG A 4 -12.23 -8.18 -25.73
C ARG A 4 -10.94 -7.41 -25.58
N LEU A 5 -10.95 -6.39 -24.72
CA LEU A 5 -9.78 -5.60 -24.36
C LEU A 5 -9.31 -6.03 -22.96
N ALA A 6 -8.02 -6.28 -22.82
CA ALA A 6 -7.41 -6.57 -21.52
C ALA A 6 -7.22 -5.26 -20.73
N LEU A 7 -7.67 -5.27 -19.48
CA LEU A 7 -7.58 -4.15 -18.58
C LEU A 7 -6.44 -4.32 -17.58
N SER A 8 -6.09 -3.22 -16.92
CA SER A 8 -5.02 -3.20 -15.91
C SER A 8 -5.22 -4.12 -14.72
N ASP A 9 -6.40 -4.69 -14.50
CA ASP A 9 -6.73 -5.68 -13.45
C ASP A 9 -6.60 -7.12 -13.94
N GLY A 10 -6.29 -7.32 -15.22
CA GLY A 10 -6.34 -8.65 -15.85
C GLY A 10 -7.74 -9.05 -16.29
N ASP A 11 -8.75 -8.20 -16.06
CA ASP A 11 -10.09 -8.43 -16.56
C ASP A 11 -10.16 -8.19 -18.07
N LEU A 12 -11.11 -8.86 -18.69
CA LEU A 12 -11.45 -8.66 -20.09
C LEU A 12 -12.76 -7.90 -20.18
N VAL A 13 -12.74 -6.76 -20.86
CA VAL A 13 -13.93 -5.94 -21.08
C VAL A 13 -14.38 -6.01 -22.53
N THR A 14 -15.68 -6.14 -22.77
CA THR A 14 -16.25 -5.99 -24.10
C THR A 14 -16.60 -4.53 -24.37
N TYR A 15 -16.85 -4.17 -25.63
CA TYR A 15 -17.32 -2.82 -25.96
C TYR A 15 -18.63 -2.46 -25.22
N GLN A 16 -19.56 -3.41 -25.12
CA GLN A 16 -20.86 -3.19 -24.46
C GLN A 16 -20.70 -2.95 -22.95
N ASP A 17 -19.81 -3.70 -22.30
CA ASP A 17 -19.49 -3.50 -20.88
C ASP A 17 -18.79 -2.14 -20.65
N ALA A 18 -17.93 -1.74 -21.58
CA ALA A 18 -17.24 -0.46 -21.55
C ALA A 18 -18.21 0.72 -21.74
N GLU A 19 -19.17 0.62 -22.66
CA GLU A 19 -20.19 1.64 -22.92
C GLU A 19 -21.15 1.81 -21.73
N ALA A 20 -21.39 0.74 -20.96
CA ALA A 20 -22.22 0.77 -19.76
C ALA A 20 -21.51 1.37 -18.53
N GLN A 21 -20.21 1.69 -18.61
CA GLN A 21 -19.41 2.23 -17.52
C GLN A 21 -18.98 3.67 -17.82
N ASP A 22 -19.11 4.56 -16.83
CA ASP A 22 -18.59 5.93 -16.91
C ASP A 22 -17.10 5.99 -16.49
N GLU A 23 -16.31 5.07 -17.03
CA GLU A 23 -14.88 4.95 -16.75
C GLU A 23 -14.06 5.14 -18.02
N ASN A 24 -12.85 5.70 -17.89
CA ASN A 24 -11.92 5.79 -19.01
C ASN A 24 -11.24 4.43 -19.26
N ILE A 25 -11.96 3.53 -19.91
CA ILE A 25 -11.54 2.16 -20.23
C ILE A 25 -10.27 2.14 -21.09
N VAL A 26 -10.11 3.10 -22.00
CA VAL A 26 -8.92 3.23 -22.84
C VAL A 26 -7.68 3.48 -21.99
N LEU A 27 -7.76 4.42 -21.03
CA LEU A 27 -6.68 4.70 -20.10
C LEU A 27 -6.41 3.51 -19.17
N ARG A 28 -7.46 2.80 -18.72
CA ARG A 28 -7.29 1.58 -17.90
C ARG A 28 -6.55 0.48 -18.68
N ALA A 29 -6.84 0.32 -19.96
CA ALA A 29 -6.16 -0.66 -20.80
C ALA A 29 -4.70 -0.27 -21.07
N SER A 30 -4.44 1.02 -21.34
CA SER A 30 -3.07 1.51 -21.62
C SER A 30 -2.13 1.39 -20.42
N LEU A 31 -2.67 1.41 -19.19
CA LEU A 31 -1.89 1.28 -17.96
C LEU A 31 -1.70 -0.18 -17.49
N SER A 32 -2.16 -1.16 -18.27
CA SER A 32 -2.15 -2.56 -17.86
C SER A 32 -0.76 -3.16 -17.67
N SER A 33 0.17 -2.86 -18.59
CA SER A 33 1.56 -3.31 -18.49
C SER A 33 2.26 -2.74 -17.25
N ALA A 34 2.07 -1.44 -17.00
CA ALA A 34 2.65 -0.76 -15.84
C ALA A 34 2.11 -1.28 -14.50
N PHE A 35 0.82 -1.67 -14.46
CA PHE A 35 0.27 -2.33 -13.27
C PHE A 35 0.87 -3.73 -13.06
N GLN A 36 1.01 -4.53 -14.12
CA GLN A 36 1.61 -5.87 -14.01
C GLN A 36 3.07 -5.80 -13.57
N GLU A 37 3.82 -4.81 -14.07
CA GLU A 37 5.20 -4.55 -13.63
C GLU A 37 5.25 -4.19 -12.15
N PHE A 38 4.41 -3.25 -11.72
CA PHE A 38 4.28 -2.89 -10.31
C PHE A 38 3.95 -4.09 -9.41
N CYS A 39 3.02 -4.96 -9.81
CA CYS A 39 2.70 -6.17 -9.04
C CYS A 39 3.91 -7.11 -8.93
N ARG A 40 4.68 -7.31 -10.01
CA ARG A 40 5.91 -8.11 -9.96
C ARG A 40 6.93 -7.52 -8.99
N GLU A 41 7.14 -6.21 -9.04
CA GLU A 41 8.03 -5.51 -8.09
C GLU A 41 7.59 -5.71 -6.65
N LEU A 42 6.30 -5.59 -6.35
CA LEU A 42 5.78 -5.80 -4.99
C LEU A 42 6.00 -7.23 -4.50
N VAL A 43 5.95 -8.23 -5.39
CA VAL A 43 6.23 -9.63 -5.03
C VAL A 43 7.69 -9.81 -4.64
N GLU A 44 8.62 -9.24 -5.41
CA GLU A 44 10.05 -9.26 -5.09
C GLU A 44 10.36 -8.50 -3.79
N LEU A 45 9.58 -7.46 -3.49
CA LEU A 45 9.73 -6.64 -2.28
C LEU A 45 9.08 -7.22 -1.03
N ARG A 46 8.45 -8.40 -1.08
CA ARG A 46 7.84 -9.04 0.10
C ARG A 46 8.78 -9.14 1.31
N PRO A 47 10.04 -9.60 1.19
CA PRO A 47 10.96 -9.67 2.33
C PRO A 47 11.23 -8.29 2.94
N SER A 48 11.31 -7.24 2.11
CA SER A 48 11.48 -5.86 2.57
C SER A 48 10.23 -5.38 3.31
N MET A 49 9.02 -5.65 2.82
CA MET A 49 7.77 -5.30 3.51
C MET A 49 7.69 -5.95 4.90
N GLU A 50 8.07 -7.22 5.01
CA GLU A 50 8.15 -7.93 6.29
C GLU A 50 9.18 -7.28 7.21
N ALA A 51 10.39 -7.02 6.72
CA ALA A 51 11.45 -6.38 7.51
C ALA A 51 11.04 -5.00 8.03
N LEU A 52 10.45 -4.16 7.17
CA LEU A 52 9.95 -2.83 7.53
C LEU A 52 8.80 -2.92 8.54
N THR A 53 7.86 -3.84 8.33
CA THR A 53 6.75 -4.04 9.26
C THR A 53 7.24 -4.49 10.62
N ARG A 54 8.18 -5.45 10.67
CA ARG A 54 8.83 -5.88 11.91
C ARG A 54 9.50 -4.71 12.62
N HIS A 55 10.18 -3.85 11.87
CA HIS A 55 10.82 -2.67 12.42
C HIS A 55 9.81 -1.67 13.01
N HIS A 56 8.81 -1.26 12.23
CA HIS A 56 7.83 -0.26 12.66
C HIS A 56 6.97 -0.74 13.83
N LEU A 57 6.65 -2.03 13.91
CA LEU A 57 5.90 -2.61 15.02
C LEU A 57 6.77 -3.12 16.17
N ASN A 58 8.10 -2.98 16.08
CA ASN A 58 9.07 -3.44 17.08
C ASN A 58 8.89 -4.95 17.43
N LEU A 59 8.77 -5.78 16.40
CA LEU A 59 8.58 -7.22 16.54
C LEU A 59 9.89 -7.92 16.91
N SER A 60 9.82 -8.80 17.90
CA SER A 60 10.94 -9.63 18.34
C SER A 60 11.23 -10.75 17.34
N LYS A 61 12.42 -11.35 17.39
CA LYS A 61 12.79 -12.50 16.53
C LYS A 61 11.87 -13.72 16.69
N ARG A 62 11.11 -13.80 17.78
CA ARG A 62 10.16 -14.90 18.04
C ARG A 62 8.81 -14.69 17.38
N ASP A 63 8.48 -13.45 17.01
CA ASP A 63 7.23 -13.11 16.35
C ASP A 63 7.31 -13.47 14.87
N SER A 64 6.23 -14.03 14.31
CA SER A 64 6.08 -14.18 12.88
C SER A 64 5.57 -12.87 12.27
N CYS A 65 6.05 -12.54 11.08
CA CYS A 65 5.56 -11.41 10.28
C CYS A 65 5.63 -11.85 8.83
N VAL A 66 4.48 -12.12 8.23
CA VAL A 66 4.40 -12.76 6.91
C VAL A 66 3.46 -11.95 6.03
N VAL A 67 3.92 -11.59 4.82
CA VAL A 67 3.05 -10.98 3.80
C VAL A 67 2.04 -12.03 3.32
N ALA A 68 0.76 -11.66 3.27
CA ALA A 68 -0.30 -12.53 2.77
C ALA A 68 -0.12 -12.88 1.29
N ALA A 69 -0.78 -13.94 0.84
CA ALA A 69 -0.75 -14.37 -0.55
C ALA A 69 -1.24 -13.24 -1.48
N GLU A 70 -0.71 -13.20 -2.71
CA GLU A 70 -1.12 -12.23 -3.75
C GLU A 70 -2.64 -12.20 -3.97
N SER A 71 -3.31 -13.36 -3.86
CA SER A 71 -4.76 -13.47 -3.98
C SER A 71 -5.53 -12.70 -2.91
N ASP A 72 -4.88 -12.40 -1.78
CA ASP A 72 -5.47 -11.65 -0.66
C ASP A 72 -5.16 -10.14 -0.75
N TRP A 73 -4.39 -9.70 -1.76
CA TRP A 73 -4.04 -8.30 -1.92
C TRP A 73 -5.25 -7.50 -2.37
N ILE A 74 -5.43 -6.33 -1.77
CA ILE A 74 -6.60 -5.48 -2.01
C ILE A 74 -6.16 -4.32 -2.89
N ARG A 75 -6.60 -4.34 -4.15
CA ARG A 75 -6.39 -3.23 -5.06
C ARG A 75 -7.40 -2.12 -4.78
N GLY A 76 -6.92 -0.96 -4.37
CA GLY A 76 -7.69 0.28 -4.33
C GLY A 76 -7.56 1.10 -5.63
N ALA A 77 -8.13 2.30 -5.64
CA ALA A 77 -8.02 3.21 -6.79
C ALA A 77 -6.58 3.69 -7.04
N PHE A 78 -5.85 4.02 -5.96
CA PHE A 78 -4.50 4.59 -6.02
C PHE A 78 -3.44 3.81 -5.24
N ASN A 79 -3.83 2.84 -4.43
CA ASN A 79 -2.92 2.04 -3.61
C ASN A 79 -3.17 0.54 -3.83
N MET A 80 -2.12 -0.26 -3.89
CA MET A 80 -2.18 -1.68 -3.59
C MET A 80 -2.03 -1.87 -2.08
N CYS A 81 -2.99 -2.53 -1.46
CA CYS A 81 -2.99 -2.82 -0.03
C CYS A 81 -2.59 -4.28 0.18
N VAL A 82 -1.41 -4.49 0.73
CA VAL A 82 -0.80 -5.78 1.01
C VAL A 82 -1.05 -6.14 2.47
N PRO A 83 -1.90 -7.13 2.78
CA PRO A 83 -2.09 -7.55 4.15
C PRO A 83 -0.87 -8.26 4.70
N ILE A 84 -0.53 -8.01 5.96
CA ILE A 84 0.57 -8.67 6.66
C ILE A 84 0.04 -9.30 7.94
N GLU A 85 0.31 -10.59 8.09
CA GLU A 85 -0.05 -11.39 9.25
C GLU A 85 1.08 -11.41 10.27
N ILE A 86 0.74 -11.07 11.50
CA ILE A 86 1.68 -11.03 12.62
C ILE A 86 1.17 -11.98 13.68
N LYS A 87 2.00 -12.95 14.08
CA LYS A 87 1.69 -13.86 15.18
C LYS A 87 2.77 -13.75 16.25
N SER A 88 2.33 -13.37 17.44
CA SER A 88 3.10 -13.40 18.68
C SER A 88 2.58 -14.53 19.56
N ALA A 89 3.33 -14.88 20.61
CA ALA A 89 3.02 -16.02 21.49
C ALA A 89 1.53 -16.10 21.91
N ASP A 90 0.92 -14.95 22.23
CA ASP A 90 -0.44 -14.90 22.78
C ASP A 90 -1.46 -14.20 21.85
N HIS A 91 -1.00 -13.62 20.73
CA HIS A 91 -1.84 -12.74 19.91
C HIS A 91 -1.54 -12.82 18.42
N ALA A 92 -2.59 -12.88 17.60
CA ALA A 92 -2.51 -12.63 16.17
C ALA A 92 -3.00 -11.21 15.85
N LYS A 93 -2.28 -10.51 14.99
CA LYS A 93 -2.63 -9.18 14.48
C LYS A 93 -2.50 -9.19 12.96
N ARG A 94 -3.32 -8.38 12.30
CA ARG A 94 -3.23 -8.12 10.86
C ARG A 94 -3.03 -6.63 10.65
N CYS A 95 -2.01 -6.25 9.89
CA CYS A 95 -1.83 -4.89 9.39
C CYS A 95 -1.97 -4.85 7.87
N ILE A 96 -2.13 -3.64 7.35
CA ILE A 96 -2.21 -3.34 5.93
C ILE A 96 -1.01 -2.48 5.58
N PHE A 97 -0.17 -2.99 4.70
CA PHE A 97 0.94 -2.28 4.09
C PHE A 97 0.43 -1.68 2.77
N ARG A 98 0.37 -0.35 2.67
CA ARG A 98 -0.18 0.35 1.51
C ARG A 98 0.96 0.83 0.62
N CYS A 99 0.95 0.41 -0.64
CA CYS A 99 1.88 0.83 -1.67
C CYS A 99 1.13 1.68 -2.71
N PRO A 100 1.45 2.97 -2.88
CA PRO A 100 0.87 3.80 -3.94
C PRO A 100 1.26 3.25 -5.32
N MET A 101 0.36 3.35 -6.29
CA MET A 101 0.57 2.88 -7.67
C MET A 101 1.12 4.03 -8.53
N PRO A 102 2.41 4.05 -8.90
CA PRO A 102 3.02 5.22 -9.58
C PRO A 102 2.36 5.57 -10.91
N HIS A 103 1.97 4.54 -11.69
CA HIS A 103 1.29 4.70 -12.97
C HIS A 103 -0.11 5.34 -12.88
N LYS A 104 -0.71 5.40 -11.68
CA LYS A 104 -1.97 6.11 -11.41
C LYS A 104 -1.77 7.56 -10.98
N LEU A 105 -0.54 7.96 -10.70
CA LEU A 105 -0.19 9.28 -10.16
C LEU A 105 0.63 10.12 -11.14
N ALA A 106 0.81 9.63 -12.37
CA ALA A 106 1.62 10.28 -13.39
C ALA A 106 3.09 10.50 -12.95
N GLU A 107 3.59 9.63 -12.07
CA GLU A 107 4.95 9.73 -11.48
C GLU A 107 6.04 9.77 -12.56
N THR A 108 5.86 9.05 -13.67
CA THR A 108 6.79 9.07 -14.81
C THR A 108 6.86 10.45 -15.49
N GLN A 109 5.76 11.20 -15.52
CA GLN A 109 5.71 12.54 -16.11
C GLN A 109 6.10 13.62 -15.10
N TYR A 110 5.74 13.42 -13.83
CA TYR A 110 5.95 14.35 -12.73
C TYR A 110 6.54 13.60 -11.52
N PRO A 111 7.87 13.46 -11.44
CA PRO A 111 8.51 12.80 -10.31
C PRO A 111 8.18 13.49 -8.98
N GLY A 112 7.86 12.70 -7.95
CA GLY A 112 7.51 13.15 -6.61
C GLY A 112 6.01 13.15 -6.30
N THR A 113 5.13 12.91 -7.27
CA THR A 113 3.67 12.85 -7.06
C THR A 113 3.26 11.74 -6.08
N VAL A 114 3.99 10.61 -6.10
CA VAL A 114 3.79 9.51 -5.15
C VAL A 114 4.04 9.97 -3.72
N ASP A 115 5.16 10.66 -3.49
CA ASP A 115 5.55 11.16 -2.16
C ASP A 115 4.62 12.29 -1.71
N GLU A 116 4.22 13.19 -2.61
CA GLU A 116 3.24 14.25 -2.33
C GLU A 116 1.90 13.65 -1.87
N LYS A 117 1.34 12.70 -2.63
CA LYS A 117 0.10 11.99 -2.26
C LYS A 117 0.24 11.34 -0.89
N MET A 118 1.34 10.63 -0.66
CA MET A 118 1.54 9.90 0.58
C MET A 118 1.72 10.85 1.77
N GLY A 119 2.45 11.94 1.61
CA GLY A 119 2.60 12.98 2.62
C GLY A 119 1.26 13.56 3.06
N ALA A 120 0.36 13.85 2.11
CA ALA A 120 -0.99 14.32 2.40
C ALA A 120 -1.82 13.28 3.18
N GLU A 121 -1.80 12.00 2.78
CA GLU A 121 -2.50 10.91 3.46
C GLU A 121 -1.96 10.72 4.90
N ILE A 122 -0.63 10.72 5.06
CA ILE A 122 0.04 10.60 6.36
C ILE A 122 -0.33 11.77 7.28
N GLY A 123 -0.29 13.01 6.77
CA GLY A 123 -0.65 14.19 7.54
C GLY A 123 -2.08 14.12 8.07
N ALA A 124 -3.02 13.64 7.25
CA ALA A 124 -4.40 13.43 7.67
C ALA A 124 -4.51 12.35 8.77
N TYR A 125 -3.85 11.20 8.61
CA TYR A 125 -3.86 10.14 9.64
C TYR A 125 -3.30 10.62 10.97
N VAL A 126 -2.14 11.29 10.96
CA VAL A 126 -1.50 11.81 12.17
C VAL A 126 -2.42 12.81 12.87
N TRP A 127 -2.95 13.78 12.12
CA TRP A 127 -3.86 14.78 12.67
C TRP A 127 -5.10 14.14 13.31
N MET A 128 -5.75 13.20 12.61
CA MET A 128 -6.94 12.53 13.11
C MET A 128 -6.64 11.64 14.32
N GLN A 129 -5.51 10.95 14.36
CA GLN A 129 -5.12 10.14 15.51
C GLN A 129 -4.86 10.98 16.76
N GLU A 130 -4.33 12.20 16.60
CA GLU A 130 -4.06 13.11 17.70
C GLU A 130 -5.33 13.81 18.21
N HIS A 131 -6.18 14.26 17.28
CA HIS A 131 -7.27 15.19 17.59
C HIS A 131 -8.68 14.58 17.54
N CYS A 132 -8.84 13.39 16.95
CA CYS A 132 -10.15 12.77 16.73
C CYS A 132 -10.22 11.35 17.32
N GLN A 133 -9.87 11.20 18.61
CA GLN A 133 -9.77 9.90 19.29
C GLN A 133 -11.09 9.13 19.36
N ASP A 134 -12.23 9.83 19.29
CA ASP A 134 -13.56 9.22 19.29
C ASP A 134 -13.97 8.66 17.92
N ILE A 135 -13.25 9.02 16.85
CA ILE A 135 -13.50 8.52 15.50
C ILE A 135 -12.67 7.26 15.28
N ARG A 136 -13.36 6.15 14.99
CA ARG A 136 -12.70 4.89 14.63
C ARG A 136 -12.06 5.00 13.26
N ILE A 137 -10.76 5.25 13.22
CA ILE A 137 -9.93 5.21 12.02
C ILE A 137 -8.88 4.10 12.08
N PRO A 138 -8.33 3.67 10.93
CA PRO A 138 -7.15 2.83 10.93
C PRO A 138 -5.98 3.51 11.66
N HIS A 139 -5.25 2.76 12.46
CA HIS A 139 -4.09 3.27 13.19
C HIS A 139 -2.83 3.13 12.34
N LEU A 140 -2.20 4.24 11.98
CA LEU A 140 -0.92 4.36 11.29
C LEU A 140 0.25 4.11 12.26
N TYR A 141 1.07 3.11 11.95
CA TYR A 141 2.26 2.73 12.72
C TYR A 141 3.56 3.32 12.17
N GLY A 142 3.59 3.59 10.87
CA GLY A 142 4.77 4.10 10.21
C GLY A 142 4.58 4.27 8.72
N PHE A 143 5.53 4.96 8.11
CA PHE A 143 5.55 5.27 6.69
C PHE A 143 6.98 5.42 6.19
N GLY A 144 7.16 5.37 4.87
CA GLY A 144 8.41 5.64 4.19
C GLY A 144 8.20 6.40 2.88
N PHE A 145 9.24 7.12 2.46
CA PHE A 145 9.30 7.90 1.20
C PHE A 145 10.35 7.35 0.25
N SER A 146 10.26 7.76 -1.02
CA SER A 146 11.17 7.31 -2.09
C SER A 146 12.64 7.66 -1.83
N ASP A 147 12.91 8.67 -1.00
CA ASP A 147 14.27 9.08 -0.63
C ASP A 147 14.89 8.28 0.54
N GLY A 148 14.26 7.17 0.91
CA GLY A 148 14.77 6.27 1.94
C GLY A 148 14.61 6.81 3.37
N ARG A 149 13.81 7.87 3.58
CA ARG A 149 13.35 8.26 4.92
C ARG A 149 12.14 7.42 5.31
N TYR A 150 12.17 6.84 6.50
CA TYR A 150 11.01 6.18 7.12
C TYR A 150 10.89 6.60 8.57
N VAL A 151 9.63 6.71 9.00
CA VAL A 151 9.28 7.19 10.32
C VAL A 151 8.41 6.14 10.99
N ARG A 152 8.78 5.79 12.22
CA ARG A 152 7.95 5.02 13.12
C ARG A 152 7.13 5.98 13.96
N LEU A 153 5.80 5.86 13.89
CA LEU A 153 4.88 6.63 14.71
C LEU A 153 4.61 5.85 16.00
N VAL A 154 5.41 6.13 17.02
CA VAL A 154 5.10 5.75 18.40
C VAL A 154 4.94 7.04 19.18
N LEU A 155 3.92 7.08 20.03
CA LEU A 155 3.79 8.07 21.09
C LEU A 155 5.08 7.98 21.97
N GLY A 156 6.09 8.81 21.69
CA GLY A 156 7.32 8.88 22.50
C GLY A 156 8.69 8.64 21.84
N SER A 157 8.89 8.99 20.56
CA SER A 157 10.21 9.16 19.89
C SER A 157 10.95 7.90 19.41
N SER A 158 11.32 7.88 18.12
CA SER A 158 12.70 7.98 17.58
C SER A 158 12.70 7.62 16.08
N SER A 159 13.32 8.47 15.25
CA SER A 159 13.56 8.18 13.83
C SER A 159 14.70 7.18 13.72
N CYS A 160 14.46 6.05 13.09
CA CYS A 160 15.46 5.02 12.82
C CYS A 160 15.92 5.17 11.37
N HIS A 161 17.13 4.68 11.02
CA HIS A 161 17.61 4.61 9.63
C HIS A 161 17.92 3.13 9.19
N LEU A 162 16.91 2.33 8.84
CA LEU A 162 16.99 1.11 8.01
C LEU A 162 16.84 1.37 6.49
N ARG A 163 17.94 1.48 5.74
CA ARG A 163 17.89 1.48 4.26
C ARG A 163 17.49 0.10 3.76
N CYS A 164 16.20 -0.14 3.50
CA CYS A 164 15.73 -1.46 3.04
C CYS A 164 14.71 -1.39 1.89
N ALA A 165 14.34 -0.19 1.43
CA ALA A 165 13.38 -0.03 0.35
C ALA A 165 13.47 1.38 -0.26
N ASP A 166 13.64 1.45 -1.59
CA ASP A 166 13.58 2.68 -2.38
C ASP A 166 12.12 2.96 -2.83
N PHE A 167 11.12 2.69 -1.97
CA PHE A 167 9.72 2.87 -2.34
C PHE A 167 8.85 3.37 -1.17
N THR A 168 7.84 4.16 -1.54
CA THR A 168 6.96 4.87 -0.60
C THR A 168 5.86 3.94 -0.06
N PHE A 169 5.57 4.00 1.23
CA PHE A 169 4.54 3.14 1.83
C PHE A 169 3.96 3.69 3.12
N SER A 170 2.88 3.05 3.59
CA SER A 170 2.37 3.22 4.96
C SER A 170 1.94 1.90 5.56
N VAL A 171 2.07 1.74 6.88
CA VAL A 171 1.61 0.54 7.61
C VAL A 171 0.51 0.94 8.58
N THR A 172 -0.68 0.39 8.38
CA THR A 172 -1.87 0.70 9.18
C THR A 172 -2.49 -0.56 9.75
N ARG A 173 -3.28 -0.44 10.83
CA ARG A 173 -4.18 -1.51 11.29
C ARG A 173 -5.62 -1.04 11.21
N LEU A 174 -6.47 -1.85 10.59
CA LEU A 174 -7.90 -1.58 10.51
C LEU A 174 -8.53 -1.60 11.92
N PRO A 175 -9.54 -0.75 12.19
CA PRO A 175 -10.24 -0.75 13.47
C PRO A 175 -10.89 -2.13 13.70
N ILE A 176 -10.84 -2.61 14.96
CA ILE A 176 -11.52 -3.84 15.36
C ILE A 176 -13.03 -3.56 15.28
N ARG A 177 -13.77 -4.45 14.59
CA ARG A 177 -15.24 -4.36 14.49
C ARG A 177 -15.90 -4.66 15.82
#